data_AF-A0A1K2F1B2-F1
#
_entry.id   AF-A0A1K2F1B2-F1
#
_cell.length_a   1.000
_cell.length_b   1.000
_cell.length_c   1.000
_cell.angle_alpha   90.00
_cell.angle_beta   90.00
_cell.angle_gamma   90.00
#
_symmetry.space_group_name_H-M   'P 1'
#
loop_
_entity.id
_entity.type
_entity.pdbx_description
1 polymer ?
#
loop_
_entity_poly.entity_id
_entity_poly.type
_entity_poly.pdbx_seq_one_letter_code
_entity_poly.pdbx_strand_id
1 'polypeptide(L)'
;MDYQVFVVSRIREAVLAGVPTRQAVLDGIRTSASVVTSAAVVMTTVFVSFVLLHIIEMKQIGFVLAAAVLLDAFVVRVMILPAALLLLGEVTWWPSRPAPAASDRTVRDEPLAEVR
;
A
#
# COMPACT_ATOMS: atom_id res chain seq x y z
N MET A 1 4.14 -11.56 -5.17
CA MET A 1 5.35 -10.70 -5.16
C MET A 1 5.19 -9.48 -6.07
N ASP A 2 4.37 -9.53 -7.13
CA ASP A 2 4.36 -8.46 -8.14
C ASP A 2 3.49 -7.24 -7.79
N TYR A 3 2.35 -7.44 -7.11
CA TYR A 3 1.45 -6.33 -6.80
C TYR A 3 2.00 -5.34 -5.80
N GLN A 4 2.76 -5.79 -4.79
CA GLN A 4 3.37 -4.89 -3.81
C GLN A 4 4.33 -3.91 -4.48
N VAL A 5 5.09 -4.40 -5.47
CA VAL A 5 6.01 -3.57 -6.27
C VAL A 5 5.21 -2.52 -7.07
N PHE A 6 4.09 -2.91 -7.69
CA PHE A 6 3.23 -1.95 -8.40
C PHE A 6 2.65 -0.87 -7.48
N VAL A 7 2.16 -1.25 -6.30
CA VAL A 7 1.64 -0.28 -5.32
C VAL A 7 2.74 0.69 -4.88
N VAL A 8 3.90 0.17 -4.50
CA VAL A 8 5.02 0.98 -4.03
C VAL A 8 5.57 1.88 -5.14
N SER A 9 5.63 1.41 -6.39
CA SER A 9 6.03 2.24 -7.54
C SER A 9 5.09 3.42 -7.74
N ARG A 10 3.77 3.19 -7.68
CA ARG A 10 2.77 4.26 -7.79
C ARG A 10 2.85 5.27 -6.64
N ILE A 11 3.06 4.80 -5.41
CA ILE A 11 3.28 5.68 -4.26
C ILE A 11 4.56 6.50 -4.48
N ARG A 12 5.64 5.87 -4.95
CA ARG A 12 6.91 6.53 -5.26
C ARG A 12 6.74 7.62 -6.30
N GLU A 13 6.03 7.34 -7.39
CA GLU A 13 5.73 8.32 -8.46
C GLU A 13 4.97 9.52 -7.91
N ALA A 14 3.96 9.32 -7.06
CA ALA A 14 3.22 10.40 -6.44
C ALA A 14 4.08 11.24 -5.49
N VAL A 15 4.93 10.60 -4.67
CA VAL A 15 5.86 11.28 -3.77
C VAL A 15 6.89 12.11 -4.57
N LEU A 16 7.42 11.57 -5.67
CA LEU A 16 8.34 12.29 -6.54
C LEU A 16 7.67 13.46 -7.29
N ALA A 17 6.37 13.38 -7.54
CA ALA A 17 5.57 14.47 -8.09
C ALA A 17 5.24 15.58 -7.06
N GLY A 18 5.71 15.46 -5.81
CA GLY A 18 5.53 16.46 -4.75
C GLY A 18 4.30 16.25 -3.86
N VAL A 19 3.61 15.11 -3.98
CA VAL A 19 2.51 14.75 -3.07
C VAL A 19 3.10 14.37 -1.70
N PRO A 20 2.56 14.88 -0.58
CA PRO A 20 3.01 14.48 0.76
C PRO A 20 2.97 12.96 0.94
N THR A 21 4.01 12.36 1.49
CA THR A 21 4.15 10.90 1.66
C THR A 21 2.93 10.25 2.28
N ARG A 22 2.33 10.88 3.31
CA ARG A 22 1.12 10.37 3.97
C ARG A 22 -0.09 10.31 3.02
N GLN A 23 -0.27 11.33 2.18
CA GLN A 23 -1.34 11.40 1.20
C GLN A 23 -1.11 10.35 0.10
N ALA A 24 0.11 10.27 -0.43
CA ALA A 24 0.49 9.31 -1.46
C ALA A 24 0.30 7.85 -1.02
N VAL A 25 0.63 7.52 0.23
CA VAL A 25 0.40 6.19 0.80
C VAL A 25 -1.09 5.86 0.89
N LEU A 26 -1.92 6.79 1.38
CA LEU A 26 -3.37 6.59 1.49
C LEU A 26 -4.01 6.37 0.11
N ASP A 27 -3.67 7.20 -0.87
CA ASP A 27 -4.19 7.10 -2.24
C ASP A 27 -3.69 5.81 -2.93
N GLY A 28 -2.42 5.46 -2.74
CA GLY A 28 -1.84 4.22 -3.27
C GLY A 28 -2.52 2.96 -2.73
N ILE A 29 -2.82 2.93 -1.42
CA ILE A 29 -3.55 1.81 -0.80
C ILE A 29 -4.97 1.72 -1.34
N ARG A 30 -5.69 2.85 -1.40
CA ARG A 30 -7.09 2.87 -1.86
C ARG A 30 -7.22 2.40 -3.30
N THR A 31 -6.33 2.84 -4.18
CA THR A 31 -6.37 2.50 -5.61
C THR A 31 -6.02 1.03 -5.85
N SER A 32 -5.18 0.45 -4.99
CA SER A 32 -4.69 -0.92 -5.16
C SER A 32 -5.56 -1.97 -4.46
N ALA A 33 -6.46 -1.55 -3.58
CA ALA A 33 -7.27 -2.45 -2.76
C ALA A 33 -8.13 -3.41 -3.60
N SER A 34 -8.76 -2.93 -4.67
CA SER A 34 -9.65 -3.75 -5.51
C SER A 34 -8.88 -4.86 -6.24
N VAL A 35 -7.76 -4.52 -6.88
CA VAL A 35 -6.92 -5.47 -7.63
C VAL A 35 -6.39 -6.56 -6.71
N VAL A 36 -5.89 -6.17 -5.53
CA VAL A 36 -5.35 -7.13 -4.56
C VAL A 36 -6.44 -8.04 -4.02
N THR A 37 -7.60 -7.49 -3.66
CA THR A 37 -8.71 -8.28 -3.14
C THR A 37 -9.16 -9.33 -4.16
N SER A 38 -9.22 -8.95 -5.45
CA SER A 38 -9.55 -9.90 -6.52
C SER A 38 -8.53 -11.03 -6.64
N ALA A 39 -7.24 -10.71 -6.57
CA ALA A 39 -6.17 -11.71 -6.62
C ALA A 39 -6.21 -12.64 -5.40
N ALA A 40 -6.43 -12.09 -4.20
CA ALA A 40 -6.53 -12.84 -2.96
C ALA A 40 -7.71 -13.84 -2.99
N VAL A 41 -8.86 -13.42 -3.53
CA VAL A 41 -10.03 -14.30 -3.71
C VAL A 41 -9.72 -15.47 -4.62
N VAL A 42 -9.10 -15.22 -5.79
CA VAL A 42 -8.75 -16.29 -6.74
C VAL A 42 -7.76 -17.26 -6.12
N MET A 43 -6.68 -16.78 -5.49
CA MET A 43 -5.69 -17.64 -4.83
C MET A 43 -6.29 -18.47 -3.69
N THR A 44 -7.12 -17.84 -2.85
CA THR A 44 -7.80 -18.53 -1.74
C THR A 44 -8.70 -19.64 -2.28
N THR A 45 -9.44 -19.38 -3.35
CA THR A 45 -10.33 -20.38 -3.98
C THR A 45 -9.55 -21.60 -4.49
N VAL A 46 -8.40 -21.38 -5.12
CA VAL A 46 -7.53 -22.46 -5.61
C VAL A 46 -6.99 -23.30 -4.44
N PHE A 47 -6.50 -22.67 -3.38
CA PHE A 47 -5.94 -23.39 -2.24
C PHE A 47 -6.99 -24.10 -1.38
N VAL A 48 -8.17 -23.51 -1.22
CA VAL A 48 -9.31 -24.18 -0.57
C VAL A 48 -9.73 -25.43 -1.34
N SER A 49 -9.62 -25.43 -2.67
CA SER A 49 -9.91 -26.62 -3.47
C SER A 49 -9.00 -27.81 -3.13
N PHE A 50 -7.76 -27.56 -2.67
CA PHE A 50 -6.85 -28.62 -2.23
C PHE A 50 -7.26 -29.23 -0.87
N VAL A 51 -7.98 -28.50 -0.04
CA VAL A 51 -8.53 -28.99 1.24
C VAL A 51 -9.63 -30.04 1.01
N LEU A 52 -10.28 -30.03 -0.16
CA LEU A 52 -11.30 -31.02 -0.52
C LEU A 52 -10.69 -32.35 -0.99
N LEU A 53 -9.39 -32.41 -1.23
CA LEU A 53 -8.70 -33.64 -1.65
C LEU A 53 -8.59 -34.63 -0.49
N HIS A 54 -8.62 -35.93 -0.81
CA HIS A 54 -8.56 -37.01 0.20
C HIS A 54 -7.13 -37.29 0.73
N ILE A 55 -6.13 -36.60 0.20
CA ILE A 55 -4.72 -36.75 0.58
C ILE A 55 -4.40 -35.78 1.72
N ILE A 56 -3.95 -36.30 2.87
CA ILE A 56 -3.72 -35.50 4.08
C ILE A 56 -2.65 -34.41 3.89
N GLU A 57 -1.57 -34.72 3.17
CA GLU A 57 -0.50 -33.79 2.84
C GLU A 57 -1.03 -32.58 2.04
N MET A 58 -1.91 -32.83 1.07
CA MET A 58 -2.51 -31.77 0.25
C MET A 58 -3.47 -30.88 1.05
N LYS A 59 -4.18 -31.45 2.02
CA LYS A 59 -5.04 -30.69 2.94
C LYS A 59 -4.23 -29.72 3.80
N GLN A 60 -3.12 -30.18 4.37
CA GLN A 60 -2.27 -29.36 5.21
C GLN A 60 -1.63 -28.22 4.41
N ILE A 61 -1.07 -28.53 3.25
CA ILE A 61 -0.46 -27.52 2.36
C ILE A 61 -1.52 -26.51 1.89
N GLY A 62 -2.70 -26.97 1.44
CA GLY A 62 -3.78 -26.10 1.01
C GLY A 62 -4.26 -25.16 2.10
N PHE A 63 -4.41 -25.65 3.33
CA PHE A 63 -4.79 -24.82 4.48
C PHE A 63 -3.73 -23.77 4.82
N VAL A 64 -2.45 -24.16 4.90
CA VAL A 64 -1.35 -23.24 5.21
C VAL A 64 -1.23 -22.16 4.13
N LEU A 65 -1.32 -22.53 2.86
CA LEU A 65 -1.25 -21.59 1.74
C LEU A 65 -2.44 -20.62 1.74
N ALA A 66 -3.66 -21.11 1.97
CA ALA A 66 -4.83 -20.24 2.08
C ALA A 66 -4.71 -19.25 3.24
N ALA A 67 -4.29 -19.72 4.42
CA ALA A 67 -4.08 -18.87 5.58
C ALA A 67 -2.95 -17.84 5.35
N ALA A 68 -1.84 -18.25 4.73
CA ALA A 68 -0.72 -17.36 4.43
C ALA A 68 -1.11 -16.25 3.46
N VAL A 69 -1.89 -16.55 2.41
CA VAL A 69 -2.37 -15.54 1.46
C VAL A 69 -3.31 -14.55 2.13
N LEU A 70 -4.25 -15.03 2.95
CA LEU A 70 -5.15 -14.13 3.69
C LEU A 70 -4.35 -13.24 4.65
N LEU A 71 -3.40 -13.81 5.39
CA LEU A 71 -2.55 -13.06 6.29
C LEU A 71 -1.73 -11.99 5.55
N ASP A 72 -1.13 -12.30 4.40
CA ASP A 72 -0.42 -11.30 3.58
C ASP A 72 -1.36 -10.20 3.07
N ALA A 73 -2.51 -10.60 2.51
CA ALA A 73 -3.47 -9.66 1.93
C ALA A 73 -4.02 -8.66 2.95
N PHE A 74 -4.24 -9.09 4.20
CA PHE A 74 -4.76 -8.23 5.26
C PHE A 74 -3.67 -7.65 6.15
N VAL A 75 -2.87 -8.48 6.83
CA VAL A 75 -1.92 -8.02 7.86
C VAL A 75 -0.75 -7.29 7.21
N VAL A 76 -0.09 -7.92 6.26
CA VAL A 76 1.11 -7.32 5.65
C VAL A 76 0.74 -6.06 4.88
N ARG A 77 -0.37 -6.07 4.14
CA ARG A 77 -0.72 -4.95 3.27
C ARG A 77 -1.46 -3.80 3.96
N VAL A 78 -2.36 -4.07 4.89
CA VAL A 78 -3.15 -3.02 5.55
C VAL A 78 -2.41 -2.43 6.75
N MET A 79 -1.52 -3.20 7.39
CA MET A 79 -0.79 -2.74 8.57
C MET A 79 0.70 -2.55 8.29
N ILE A 80 1.43 -3.61 7.91
CA ILE A 80 2.90 -3.59 7.89
C ILE A 80 3.42 -2.64 6.81
N LEU A 81 2.90 -2.72 5.58
CA LEU A 81 3.33 -1.90 4.46
C LEU A 81 3.14 -0.39 4.72
N PRO A 82 1.93 0.11 5.07
CA PRO A 82 1.76 1.52 5.41
C PRO A 82 2.58 1.94 6.62
N ALA A 83 2.66 1.10 7.67
CA ALA A 83 3.46 1.44 8.84
C ALA A 83 4.94 1.58 8.48
N ALA A 84 5.50 0.68 7.68
CA ALA A 84 6.88 0.75 7.23
C ALA A 84 7.15 2.00 6.37
N LEU A 85 6.27 2.29 5.39
CA LEU A 85 6.41 3.47 4.53
C LEU A 85 6.29 4.79 5.31
N LEU A 86 5.43 4.84 6.34
CA LEU A 86 5.27 6.01 7.19
C LEU A 86 6.40 6.18 8.21
N LEU A 87 6.91 5.08 8.77
CA LEU A 87 7.99 5.10 9.77
C LEU A 87 9.35 5.39 9.13
N LEU A 88 9.67 4.80 7.97
CA LEU A 88 10.91 5.10 7.26
C LEU A 88 10.85 6.46 6.56
N GLY A 89 9.65 6.99 6.29
CA GLY A 89 9.45 8.36 5.81
C GLY A 89 10.29 8.69 4.58
N GLU A 90 11.10 9.74 4.67
CA GLU A 90 11.95 10.21 3.58
C GLU A 90 13.13 9.29 3.26
N VAL A 91 13.55 8.44 4.20
CA VAL A 91 14.65 7.47 4.01
C VAL A 91 14.24 6.38 3.03
N THR A 92 12.94 6.06 2.99
CA THR A 92 12.35 5.10 2.03
C THR A 92 12.63 5.46 0.57
N TRP A 93 12.83 6.75 0.27
CA TRP A 93 12.90 7.24 -1.10
C TRP A 93 14.33 7.48 -1.60
N TRP A 94 15.35 7.26 -0.77
CA TRP A 94 16.75 7.39 -1.17
C TRP A 94 17.07 6.47 -2.36
N PRO A 95 17.70 6.94 -3.46
CA PRO A 95 18.38 8.24 -3.65
C PRO A 95 17.54 9.37 -4.28
N SER A 96 16.27 9.15 -4.59
CA SER A 96 15.40 10.19 -5.16
C SER A 96 14.76 11.02 -4.05
N ARG A 97 15.32 12.18 -3.74
CA ARG A 97 14.74 13.11 -2.74
C ARG A 97 13.40 13.65 -3.25
N PRO A 98 12.30 13.51 -2.49
CA PRO A 98 11.03 14.15 -2.81
C PRO A 98 11.20 15.67 -2.92
N ALA A 99 10.56 16.30 -3.90
CA ALA A 99 10.53 17.76 -3.98
C ALA A 99 9.82 18.33 -2.74
N PRO A 100 10.31 19.42 -2.12
CA PRO A 100 9.68 20.02 -0.95
C PRO A 100 8.20 20.29 -1.21
N ALA A 101 7.31 19.70 -0.40
CA ALA A 101 5.87 19.88 -0.52
C ALA A 101 5.53 21.37 -0.41
N ALA A 102 4.97 21.94 -1.47
CA ALA A 102 4.48 23.32 -1.50
C ALA A 102 3.20 23.43 -0.64
N SER A 103 3.33 23.38 0.69
CA SER A 103 2.20 23.46 1.63
C SER A 103 2.25 24.68 2.55
N ASP A 104 3.00 25.73 2.20
CA ASP A 104 3.12 26.95 3.03
C ASP A 104 2.85 28.27 2.27
N ARG A 105 2.03 28.24 1.21
CA ARG A 105 1.72 29.45 0.41
C ARG A 105 0.27 29.95 0.47
N THR A 106 -0.63 29.30 1.21
CA THR A 106 -2.04 29.71 1.27
C THR A 106 -2.50 30.34 2.58
N VAL A 107 -1.62 30.45 3.59
CA VAL A 107 -1.97 31.07 4.89
C VAL A 107 -1.22 32.39 5.14
N ARG A 108 -0.19 32.71 4.35
CA ARG A 108 0.63 33.93 4.54
C ARG A 108 0.42 35.02 3.48
N ASP A 109 -0.67 34.94 2.74
CA ASP A 109 -1.15 35.98 1.82
C ASP A 109 -2.54 36.49 2.25
N GLU A 110 -2.75 36.76 3.55
CA GLU A 110 -3.67 37.86 3.89
C GLU A 110 -2.87 39.15 3.69
N PRO A 111 -3.08 39.88 2.59
CA PRO A 111 -2.61 41.25 2.54
C PRO A 111 -3.34 41.98 3.67
N LEU A 112 -2.56 42.64 4.52
CA LEU A 112 -3.04 43.70 5.40
C LEU A 112 -3.76 44.73 4.51
N ALA A 113 -5.04 44.49 4.25
CA ALA A 113 -5.93 45.43 3.60
C ALA A 113 -6.18 46.54 4.63
N GLU A 114 -5.25 47.49 4.63
CA GLU A 114 -5.54 48.88 4.88
C GLU A 114 -6.90 49.25 4.25
N VAL A 115 -7.91 49.46 5.08
CA VAL A 115 -8.93 50.49 4.89
C VAL A 115 -9.30 50.93 6.31
N ARG A 116 -8.67 51.99 6.83
CA ARG A 116 -9.21 53.36 6.87
C ARG A 116 -10.52 53.48 7.63
#